data_AF-A0A7L9BP53-F1
#
_entry.id   AF-A0A7L9BP53-F1
#
_cell.length_a   1.000
_cell.length_b   1.000
_cell.length_c   1.000
_cell.angle_alpha   90.00
_cell.angle_beta   90.00
_cell.angle_gamma   90.00
#
_symmetry.space_group_name_H-M   'P 1'
#
loop_
_entity.id
_entity.type
_entity.pdbx_description
1 polymer ?
#
loop_
_entity_poly.entity_id
_entity_poly.type
_entity_poly.pdbx_seq_one_letter_code
_entity_poly.pdbx_strand_id
1 'polypeptide(L)'
;MTIRSASDGDPGVYDCVVTLGTCGSLTSHPATLTLDDAPCPPDFNSDGFLDFFDLDAFVMCFESGDCPPGSDADFNGDAFVDFFDLDAFIAAFEDGC
;
A
#
# COMPACT_ATOMS: atom_id res chain seq x y z
N MET A 1 -0.03 -19.90 24.27
CA MET A 1 -0.83 -19.38 23.16
C MET A 1 0.14 -18.72 22.21
N THR A 2 0.35 -19.30 21.03
CA THR A 2 1.27 -18.76 20.03
C THR A 2 0.42 -18.28 18.88
N ILE A 3 0.38 -16.97 18.66
CA ILE A 3 -0.20 -16.38 17.46
C ILE A 3 0.88 -16.43 16.38
N ARG A 4 0.53 -16.89 15.17
CA ARG A 4 1.46 -16.89 14.03
C ARG A 4 1.65 -15.46 13.52
N SER A 5 2.79 -15.19 12.88
CA SER A 5 2.97 -13.92 12.17
C SER A 5 1.91 -13.78 11.08
N ALA A 6 1.49 -12.53 10.83
CA ALA A 6 0.57 -12.23 9.74
C ALA A 6 1.24 -12.42 8.37
N SER A 7 0.45 -12.69 7.34
CA SER A 7 0.84 -12.88 5.94
C SER A 7 -0.22 -12.38 4.96
N ASP A 8 0.14 -12.26 3.68
CA ASP A 8 -0.75 -11.79 2.61
C ASP A 8 -1.97 -12.69 2.35
N GLY A 9 -1.96 -13.90 2.93
CA GLY A 9 -3.11 -14.82 2.90
C GLY A 9 -4.14 -14.61 4.03
N ASP A 10 -3.88 -13.69 4.96
CA ASP A 10 -4.75 -13.45 6.11
C ASP A 10 -5.96 -12.51 5.86
N PRO A 11 -6.04 -11.64 4.84
CA PRO A 11 -7.24 -10.85 4.57
C PRO A 11 -8.49 -11.73 4.44
N GLY A 12 -9.59 -11.29 5.06
CA GLY A 12 -10.82 -12.09 5.09
C GLY A 12 -11.86 -11.59 6.08
N VAL A 13 -12.98 -12.31 6.16
CA VAL A 13 -14.05 -12.03 7.11
C VAL A 13 -13.92 -12.98 8.28
N TYR A 14 -13.81 -12.43 9.48
CA TYR A 14 -13.56 -13.16 10.72
C TYR A 14 -14.68 -12.94 11.73
N ASP A 15 -15.12 -14.01 12.37
CA ASP A 15 -15.99 -13.97 13.54
C ASP A 15 -15.27 -14.54 14.77
N CYS A 16 -15.61 -14.00 15.95
CA CYS A 16 -15.14 -14.52 17.22
C CYS A 16 -16.20 -15.45 17.79
N VAL A 17 -15.86 -16.73 17.94
CA VAL A 17 -16.73 -17.73 18.58
C VAL A 17 -16.24 -18.01 19.99
N VAL A 18 -17.08 -17.74 20.99
CA VAL A 18 -16.83 -18.07 22.39
C VAL A 18 -17.69 -19.26 22.80
N THR A 19 -17.07 -20.39 23.11
CA THR A 19 -17.79 -21.59 23.59
C THR A 19 -17.87 -21.58 25.12
N LEU A 20 -19.09 -21.50 25.65
CA LEU A 20 -19.39 -21.48 27.07
C LEU A 20 -19.69 -22.90 27.56
N GLY A 21 -18.69 -23.79 27.61
CA GLY A 21 -18.83 -25.15 28.16
C GLY A 21 -20.12 -25.86 27.73
N THR A 22 -20.97 -26.26 28.68
CA THR A 22 -22.26 -26.93 28.41
C THR A 22 -23.41 -25.99 28.00
N CYS A 23 -23.18 -24.68 27.96
CA CYS A 23 -24.22 -23.66 27.78
C CYS A 23 -24.28 -23.07 26.34
N GLY A 24 -23.52 -23.62 25.40
CA GLY A 24 -23.56 -23.22 23.97
C GLY A 24 -22.42 -22.31 23.54
N SER A 25 -22.54 -21.69 22.36
CA SER A 25 -21.56 -20.75 21.81
C SER A 25 -22.20 -19.41 21.46
N LEU A 26 -21.47 -18.32 21.67
CA LEU A 26 -21.81 -16.99 21.19
C LEU A 26 -20.84 -16.61 20.06
N THR A 27 -21.39 -16.13 18.96
CA THR A 27 -20.62 -15.64 17.80
C THR A 27 -20.76 -14.12 17.70
N SER A 28 -19.66 -13.42 17.45
CA SER A 28 -19.68 -11.96 17.24
C SER A 28 -20.30 -11.59 15.88
N HIS A 29 -20.50 -10.29 15.65
CA HIS A 29 -20.65 -9.79 14.29
C HIS A 29 -19.33 -10.01 13.51
N PRO A 30 -19.41 -10.19 12.17
CA PRO A 30 -18.22 -10.34 11.35
C PRO A 30 -17.38 -9.06 11.35
N ALA A 31 -16.06 -9.23 11.33
CA ALA A 31 -15.07 -8.18 11.11
C ALA A 31 -14.28 -8.49 9.83
N THR A 32 -14.07 -7.47 9.00
CA THR A 32 -13.27 -7.61 7.77
C THR A 32 -11.84 -7.19 8.05
N LEU A 33 -10.89 -8.07 7.73
CA LEU A 33 -9.46 -7.77 7.68
C LEU A 33 -9.08 -7.50 6.23
N THR A 34 -8.57 -6.30 5.99
CA THR A 34 -7.88 -5.94 4.75
C THR A 34 -6.40 -5.77 5.05
N LEU A 35 -5.55 -6.06 4.08
CA LEU A 35 -4.19 -5.55 4.07
C LEU A 35 -4.24 -4.25 3.30
N ASP A 36 -3.76 -3.19 3.94
CA ASP A 36 -3.26 -2.06 3.18
C ASP A 36 -1.89 -2.53 2.68
N ASP A 37 -1.66 -2.49 1.37
CA ASP A 37 -0.34 -2.81 0.82
C ASP A 37 0.70 -1.98 1.58
N ALA A 38 1.84 -2.61 1.90
CA ALA A 38 2.94 -1.89 2.52
C ALA A 38 3.19 -0.63 1.68
N PRO A 39 3.44 0.54 2.31
CA PRO A 39 3.62 1.76 1.55
C PRO A 39 4.72 1.51 0.53
N CYS A 40 4.32 1.56 -0.75
CA CYS A 40 5.21 1.46 -1.88
C CYS A 40 5.29 2.84 -2.51
N PRO A 41 6.26 3.68 -2.09
CA PRO A 41 6.41 5.01 -2.66
C PRO A 41 6.47 5.04 -4.19
N PRO A 42 7.10 4.07 -4.89
CA PRO A 42 7.14 4.11 -6.35
C PRO A 42 5.86 3.63 -7.06
N ASP A 43 4.82 3.12 -6.36
CA ASP A 43 3.46 2.93 -6.90
C ASP A 43 2.76 4.30 -7.01
N PHE A 44 3.15 5.04 -8.04
CA PHE A 44 2.83 6.45 -8.22
C PHE A 44 1.38 6.70 -8.60
N ASN A 45 0.76 5.76 -9.31
CA ASN A 45 -0.65 5.84 -9.69
C ASN A 45 -1.59 5.22 -8.64
N SER A 46 -1.01 4.52 -7.63
CA SER A 46 -1.70 3.89 -6.50
C SER A 46 -2.74 2.84 -6.94
N ASP A 47 -2.41 2.05 -7.97
CA ASP A 47 -3.24 0.95 -8.44
C ASP A 47 -2.92 -0.40 -7.79
N GLY A 48 -1.91 -0.43 -6.92
CA GLY A 48 -1.47 -1.60 -6.16
C GLY A 48 -0.43 -2.45 -6.88
N PHE A 49 0.07 -2.01 -8.04
CA PHE A 49 1.10 -2.72 -8.80
C PHE A 49 2.20 -1.78 -9.23
N LEU A 50 3.43 -2.03 -8.76
CA LEU A 50 4.61 -1.34 -9.28
C LEU A 50 4.93 -1.81 -10.71
N ASP A 51 4.64 -0.97 -11.71
CA ASP A 51 4.89 -1.28 -13.11
C ASP A 51 5.23 -0.05 -14.00
N PHE A 52 5.27 -0.24 -15.31
CA PHE A 52 5.64 0.83 -16.24
C PHE A 52 4.67 2.02 -16.22
N PHE A 53 3.41 1.82 -15.83
CA PHE A 53 2.42 2.89 -15.73
C PHE A 53 2.73 3.84 -14.57
N ASP A 54 3.40 3.40 -13.50
CA ASP A 54 3.87 4.30 -12.44
C ASP A 54 4.98 5.22 -12.93
N LEU A 55 5.93 4.65 -13.68
CA LEU A 55 7.01 5.43 -14.27
C LEU A 55 6.46 6.45 -15.27
N ASP A 56 5.52 6.05 -16.13
CA ASP A 56 4.87 6.96 -17.09
C ASP A 56 4.08 8.07 -16.36
N ALA A 57 3.35 7.72 -15.30
CA ALA A 57 2.61 8.68 -14.49
C ALA A 57 3.54 9.66 -13.75
N PHE A 58 4.67 9.17 -13.21
CA PHE A 58 5.68 10.01 -12.57
C PHE A 58 6.32 10.96 -13.59
N VAL A 59 6.77 10.45 -14.75
CA VAL A 59 7.38 11.27 -15.80
C VAL A 59 6.41 12.32 -16.32
N MET A 60 5.13 11.97 -16.49
CA MET A 60 4.09 12.92 -16.87
C MET A 60 3.92 14.04 -15.83
N CYS A 61 3.80 13.68 -14.55
CA CYS A 61 3.74 14.64 -13.44
C CYS A 61 5.00 15.51 -13.36
N PHE A 62 6.18 14.94 -13.56
CA PHE A 62 7.47 15.64 -13.54
C PHE A 62 7.62 16.64 -14.69
N GLU A 63 7.22 16.27 -15.91
CA GLU A 63 7.40 17.12 -17.10
C GLU A 63 6.27 18.14 -17.30
N SER A 64 5.02 17.78 -17.03
CA SER A 64 3.85 18.64 -17.27
C SER A 64 3.28 19.30 -16.01
N GLY A 65 3.59 18.77 -14.83
CA GLY A 65 2.95 19.16 -13.57
C GLY A 65 1.56 18.56 -13.36
N ASP A 66 1.08 17.69 -14.26
CA ASP A 66 -0.21 17.03 -14.15
C ASP A 66 -0.07 15.73 -13.34
N CYS A 67 -0.15 15.85 -12.03
CA CYS A 67 0.04 14.73 -11.12
C CYS A 67 -1.29 14.00 -10.83
N PRO A 68 -1.26 12.65 -10.71
CA PRO A 68 -2.38 11.88 -10.18
C PRO A 68 -2.89 12.42 -8.83
N PRO A 69 -4.16 12.15 -8.46
CA PRO A 69 -4.72 12.63 -7.21
C PRO A 69 -3.93 12.11 -6.00
N GLY A 70 -3.35 13.01 -5.22
CA GLY A 70 -2.63 12.67 -4.00
C GLY A 70 -1.15 12.34 -4.19
N SER A 71 -0.61 12.46 -5.41
CA SER A 71 0.82 12.39 -5.67
C SER A 71 1.43 13.76 -6.00
N ASP A 72 2.76 13.84 -5.91
CA ASP A 72 3.56 15.03 -6.17
C ASP A 72 4.86 14.60 -6.88
N ALA A 73 5.42 15.47 -7.72
CA ALA A 73 6.68 15.21 -8.42
C ALA A 73 7.91 15.40 -7.50
N ASP A 74 7.76 16.06 -6.34
CA ASP A 74 8.77 16.15 -5.28
C ASP A 74 8.86 14.83 -4.52
N PHE A 75 9.49 13.84 -5.14
CA PHE A 75 9.61 12.48 -4.62
C PHE A 75 10.53 12.39 -3.41
N ASN A 76 11.57 13.23 -3.35
CA ASN A 76 12.53 13.23 -2.25
C ASN A 76 12.10 14.13 -1.07
N GLY A 77 11.10 14.98 -1.27
CA GLY A 77 10.46 15.82 -0.25
C GLY A 77 11.27 17.06 0.14
N ASP A 78 12.11 17.58 -0.74
CA ASP A 78 12.96 18.76 -0.48
C ASP A 78 12.31 20.10 -0.88
N ALA A 79 11.05 20.05 -1.34
CA ALA A 79 10.23 21.16 -1.82
C ALA A 79 10.68 21.75 -3.17
N PHE A 80 11.54 21.05 -3.92
CA PHE A 80 11.93 21.44 -5.27
C PHE A 80 11.86 20.25 -6.22
N VAL A 81 10.96 20.33 -7.20
CA VAL A 81 10.92 19.33 -8.28
C VAL A 81 12.13 19.51 -9.20
N ASP A 82 13.10 18.60 -9.11
CA ASP A 82 14.30 18.59 -9.96
C ASP A 82 14.84 17.18 -10.26
N PHE A 83 16.03 17.11 -10.86
CA PHE A 83 16.61 15.82 -11.29
C PHE A 83 16.86 14.84 -10.13
N PHE A 84 17.00 15.33 -8.89
CA PHE A 84 17.15 14.46 -7.72
C PHE A 84 15.87 13.71 -7.37
N ASP A 85 14.69 14.23 -7.70
CA ASP A 85 13.43 13.49 -7.57
C ASP A 85 13.32 12.35 -8.55
N LEU A 86 13.72 12.60 -9.80
CA LEU A 86 13.76 11.54 -10.82
C LEU A 86 14.76 10.44 -10.42
N ASP A 87 15.95 10.80 -9.95
CA ASP A 87 16.94 9.82 -9.47
C ASP A 87 16.42 9.03 -8.26
N ALA A 88 15.77 9.70 -7.31
CA ALA A 88 15.17 9.06 -6.14
C ALA A 88 14.01 8.13 -6.52
N PHE A 89 13.15 8.54 -7.46
CA PHE A 89 12.06 7.72 -7.98
C PHE A 89 12.60 6.47 -8.68
N ILE A 90 13.57 6.62 -9.59
CA ILE A 90 14.17 5.49 -10.32
C ILE A 90 14.87 4.54 -9.34
N ALA A 91 15.59 5.05 -8.35
CA ALA A 91 16.21 4.22 -7.33
C ALA A 91 15.18 3.41 -6.54
N ALA A 92 14.06 4.03 -6.14
CA ALA A 92 12.96 3.32 -5.47
C ALA A 92 12.28 2.30 -6.39
N PHE A 93 12.06 2.66 -7.66
CA PHE A 93 11.45 1.79 -8.67
C PHE A 93 12.28 0.53 -8.93
N GLU A 94 13.61 0.66 -8.98
CA GLU A 94 14.53 -0.47 -9.16
C GLU A 94 14.68 -1.34 -7.89
N ASP A 95 14.54 -0.75 -6.70
CA ASP A 95 14.57 -1.49 -5.42
C ASP A 95 13.25 -2.23 -5.15
N GLY A 96 12.14 -1.69 -5.66
CA GLY A 96 10.80 -2.28 -5.62
C GLY A 96 9.95 -1.89 -4.41
N CYS A 97 8.87 -2.65 -4.23
CA CYS A 97 8.12 -2.78 -2.98
C CYS A 97 8.52 -4.12 -2.30
#